data_AF-A0A1J5PHC0-F1
#
_entry.id   AF-A0A1J5PHC0-F1
#
_cell.length_a   1.000
_cell.length_b   1.000
_cell.length_c   1.000
_cell.angle_alpha   90.00
_cell.angle_beta   90.00
_cell.angle_gamma   90.00
#
_symmetry.space_group_name_H-M   'P 1'
#
loop_
_entity.id
_entity.type
_entity.pdbx_description
1 polymer ?
#
loop_
_entity_poly.entity_id
_entity_poly.type
_entity_poly.pdbx_seq_one_letter_code
_entity_poly.pdbx_strand_id
1 'polypeptide(L)'
;MAAMNAVLHGFDHSPIVRRDSICGGEDRWDETQFDIILENPPFSGARTDAKPSLRIEKGDKYVLFLAHALRTLRQGGRAGIIFPNGILFGDTGSHIEVKKRLLDKFDLQAVVMLPKGMFEPYTPNPTCFFIFQNSGKPTENVWFYRLEGDGSTLTKARKFGPQYRNDFPDLLAKWPTRVDAAGHAWRVPVQTIRDNNYNMTLSGLGLIEPDKTEHEAPEEILERVAGTQERVLELIEEMRTLLLEDAGNGAV
;
A
#
# COMPACT_ATOMS: atom_id res chain seq x y z
N MET A 1 16.96 -4.71 16.57
CA MET A 1 15.93 -5.78 16.51
C MET A 1 16.14 -6.70 15.31
N ALA A 2 15.97 -6.24 14.07
CA ALA A 2 16.10 -7.12 12.91
C ALA A 2 17.49 -7.79 12.79
N ALA A 3 18.58 -7.07 13.08
CA ALA A 3 19.94 -7.62 13.06
C ALA A 3 20.12 -8.75 14.10
N MET A 4 19.55 -8.55 15.29
CA MET A 4 19.54 -9.56 16.36
C MET A 4 18.70 -10.77 15.96
N ASN A 5 17.54 -10.56 15.32
CA ASN A 5 16.69 -11.65 14.83
C ASN A 5 17.45 -12.56 13.85
N ALA A 6 18.21 -11.98 12.92
CA ALA A 6 19.02 -12.75 11.97
C ALA A 6 20.07 -13.61 12.69
N VAL A 7 20.84 -13.01 13.62
CA VAL A 7 21.86 -13.74 14.38
C VAL A 7 21.24 -14.86 15.22
N LEU A 8 20.09 -14.62 15.86
CA LEU A 8 19.37 -15.64 16.63
C LEU A 8 18.87 -16.80 15.76
N HIS A 9 18.69 -16.60 14.45
CA HIS A 9 18.28 -17.62 13.50
C HIS A 9 19.48 -18.27 12.76
N GLY A 10 20.70 -18.12 13.29
CA GLY A 10 21.87 -18.87 12.81
C GLY A 10 22.67 -18.19 11.70
N PHE A 11 22.51 -16.90 11.49
CA PHE A 11 23.40 -16.14 10.62
C PHE A 11 24.68 -15.75 11.37
N ASP A 12 25.84 -16.07 10.81
CA ASP A 12 27.16 -15.72 11.39
C ASP A 12 27.35 -14.21 11.59
N HIS A 13 26.75 -13.41 10.71
CA HIS A 13 26.72 -11.96 10.77
C HIS A 13 25.37 -11.44 10.27
N SER A 14 24.94 -10.28 10.79
CA SER A 14 23.70 -9.65 10.35
C SER A 14 23.81 -9.21 8.88
N PRO A 15 22.96 -9.70 7.96
CA PRO A 15 22.95 -9.26 6.56
C PRO A 15 22.28 -7.89 6.39
N ILE A 16 21.79 -7.29 7.47
CA ILE A 16 20.98 -6.07 7.42
C ILE A 16 21.85 -4.82 7.28
N VAL A 17 21.58 -4.08 6.21
CA VAL A 17 22.15 -2.76 5.97
C VAL A 17 21.21 -1.69 6.50
N ARG A 18 21.68 -0.87 7.44
CA ARG A 18 20.92 0.27 7.96
C ARG A 18 21.03 1.44 6.98
N ARG A 19 19.94 1.76 6.28
CA ARG A 19 19.85 2.91 5.36
C ARG A 19 18.41 3.35 5.15
N ASP A 20 18.23 4.49 4.49
CA ASP A 20 16.97 4.84 3.84
C ASP A 20 17.01 4.36 2.38
N SER A 21 16.06 3.51 1.99
CA SER A 21 16.00 2.90 0.66
C SER A 21 15.35 3.80 -0.38
N ILE A 22 14.61 4.83 0.03
CA ILE A 22 13.79 5.65 -0.90
C ILE A 22 14.07 7.15 -0.82
N CYS A 23 14.65 7.64 0.27
CA CYS A 23 14.92 9.05 0.51
C CYS A 23 16.41 9.33 0.78
N GLY A 24 16.81 10.59 0.60
CA GLY A 24 18.19 11.06 0.85
C GLY A 24 19.12 10.91 -0.36
N GLY A 25 20.43 10.91 -0.09
CA GLY A 25 21.46 10.79 -1.13
C GLY A 25 21.58 9.37 -1.69
N GLU A 26 22.03 9.26 -2.93
CA GLU A 26 22.33 7.97 -3.55
C GLU A 26 23.52 7.29 -2.88
N ASP A 27 23.46 5.96 -2.79
CA ASP A 27 24.52 5.12 -2.25
C ASP A 27 24.76 3.90 -3.15
N ARG A 28 25.85 3.18 -2.89
CA ARG A 28 26.25 2.00 -3.70
C ARG A 28 25.18 0.91 -3.80
N TRP A 29 24.24 0.84 -2.85
CA TRP A 29 23.18 -0.15 -2.83
C TRP A 29 22.03 0.21 -3.78
N ASP A 30 21.93 1.46 -4.23
CA ASP A 30 20.93 1.91 -5.22
C ASP A 30 21.23 1.43 -6.65
N GLU A 31 22.43 0.87 -6.86
CA GLU A 31 22.86 0.18 -8.09
C GLU A 31 22.74 -1.35 -7.98
N THR A 32 22.57 -1.87 -6.77
CA THR A 32 22.47 -3.31 -6.55
C THR A 32 21.15 -3.84 -7.11
N GLN A 33 21.23 -4.92 -7.88
CA GLN A 33 20.04 -5.59 -8.40
C GLN A 33 19.82 -6.94 -7.73
N PHE A 34 18.55 -7.33 -7.62
CA PHE A 34 18.09 -8.51 -6.90
C PHE A 34 17.29 -9.44 -7.79
N ASP A 35 17.45 -10.74 -7.52
CA ASP A 35 16.75 -11.84 -8.18
C ASP A 35 15.32 -11.98 -7.66
N ILE A 36 15.17 -11.71 -6.36
CA ILE A 36 13.93 -11.84 -5.60
C ILE A 36 13.81 -10.62 -4.71
N ILE A 37 12.67 -9.94 -4.79
CA ILE A 37 12.27 -8.86 -3.87
C ILE A 37 11.02 -9.30 -3.13
N LEU A 38 11.06 -9.31 -1.80
CA LEU A 38 9.90 -9.56 -0.94
C LEU A 38 9.79 -8.43 0.07
N GLU A 39 8.71 -7.67 0.01
CA GLU A 39 8.58 -6.46 0.82
C GLU A 39 7.17 -6.32 1.43
N ASN A 40 7.14 -5.82 2.66
CA ASN A 40 5.97 -5.22 3.29
C ASN A 40 6.35 -3.79 3.70
N PRO A 41 6.41 -2.84 2.76
CA PRO A 41 6.83 -1.49 3.04
C PRO A 41 5.91 -0.80 4.06
N PRO A 42 6.43 0.14 4.87
CA PRO A 42 5.62 0.87 5.82
C PRO A 42 4.48 1.63 5.11
N PHE A 43 3.26 1.52 5.65
CA PHE A 43 2.08 2.14 5.07
C PHE A 43 2.00 3.66 5.29
N SER A 44 2.68 4.20 6.31
CA SER A 44 2.58 5.61 6.72
C SER A 44 3.93 6.20 7.19
N GLY A 45 3.88 7.47 7.61
CA GLY A 45 4.98 8.19 8.25
C GLY A 45 5.62 9.26 7.36
N ALA A 46 6.37 10.16 7.99
CA ALA A 46 7.06 11.24 7.30
C ALA A 46 8.13 10.72 6.34
N ARG A 47 8.37 11.47 5.26
CA ARG A 47 9.51 11.27 4.37
C ARG A 47 10.16 12.61 4.04
N THR A 48 11.42 12.54 3.64
CA THR A 48 12.15 13.64 3.02
C THR A 48 12.11 13.49 1.49
N ASP A 49 12.96 14.22 0.78
CA ASP A 49 13.05 14.15 -0.68
C ASP A 49 13.41 12.74 -1.17
N ALA A 50 12.73 12.31 -2.23
CA ALA A 50 12.95 11.03 -2.86
C ALA A 50 14.32 11.00 -3.55
N LYS A 51 14.95 9.82 -3.58
CA LYS A 51 16.19 9.62 -4.34
C LYS A 51 15.97 9.89 -5.83
N PRO A 52 16.80 10.73 -6.49
CA PRO A 52 16.63 11.06 -7.92
C PRO A 52 16.59 9.83 -8.83
N SER A 53 17.37 8.79 -8.52
CA SER A 53 17.39 7.48 -9.20
C SER A 53 16.04 6.77 -9.32
N LEU A 54 15.07 7.09 -8.45
CA LEU A 54 13.73 6.50 -8.51
C LEU A 54 12.89 7.05 -9.67
N ARG A 55 13.28 8.22 -10.21
CA ARG A 55 12.57 8.95 -11.27
C ARG A 55 11.12 9.28 -10.90
N ILE A 56 10.84 9.43 -9.61
CA ILE A 56 9.56 9.89 -9.07
C ILE A 56 9.90 11.00 -8.07
N GLU A 57 9.67 12.25 -8.46
CA GLU A 57 10.03 13.41 -7.61
C GLU A 57 9.12 13.53 -6.39
N LYS A 58 7.83 13.25 -6.55
CA LYS A 58 6.80 13.35 -5.51
C LYS A 58 5.82 12.19 -5.63
N GLY A 59 5.84 11.24 -4.70
CA GLY A 59 4.92 10.08 -4.68
C GLY A 59 4.14 9.97 -3.37
N ASP A 60 3.54 8.84 -3.07
CA ASP A 60 3.39 8.37 -1.68
C ASP A 60 4.55 7.42 -1.34
N LYS A 61 4.74 7.02 -0.08
CA LYS A 61 5.82 6.10 0.27
C LYS A 61 5.75 4.79 -0.52
N TYR A 62 4.58 4.17 -0.58
CA TYR A 62 4.39 2.93 -1.32
C TYR A 62 4.63 3.07 -2.84
N VAL A 63 4.37 4.26 -3.42
CA VAL A 63 4.73 4.57 -4.81
C VAL A 63 6.26 4.57 -4.98
N LEU A 64 6.99 5.18 -4.04
CA LEU A 64 8.46 5.18 -4.07
C LEU A 64 9.06 3.79 -3.85
N PHE A 65 8.47 2.97 -2.98
CA PHE A 65 8.88 1.57 -2.81
C PHE A 65 8.65 0.74 -4.07
N LEU A 66 7.52 0.92 -4.75
CA LEU A 66 7.31 0.29 -6.05
C LEU A 66 8.35 0.78 -7.06
N ALA A 67 8.62 2.09 -7.15
CA ALA A 67 9.63 2.63 -8.05
C ALA A 67 11.04 2.08 -7.76
N HIS A 68 11.38 1.90 -6.48
CA HIS A 68 12.62 1.28 -6.02
C HIS A 68 12.72 -0.18 -6.43
N ALA A 69 11.66 -0.97 -6.20
CA ALA A 69 11.61 -2.36 -6.64
C ALA A 69 11.75 -2.50 -8.16
N LEU A 70 11.07 -1.65 -8.94
CA LEU A 70 11.21 -1.61 -10.42
C LEU A 70 12.59 -1.17 -10.89
N ARG A 71 13.40 -0.52 -10.05
CA ARG A 71 14.78 -0.15 -10.38
C ARG A 71 15.74 -1.29 -10.06
N THR A 72 15.56 -1.91 -8.90
CA THR A 72 16.50 -2.89 -8.34
C THR A 72 16.15 -4.33 -8.69
N LEU A 73 15.02 -4.61 -9.34
CA LEU A 73 14.73 -5.94 -9.83
C LEU A 73 15.53 -6.23 -11.10
N ARG A 74 16.47 -7.19 -11.04
CA ARG A 74 17.27 -7.59 -12.21
C ARG A 74 16.37 -8.19 -13.31
N GLN A 75 16.85 -8.20 -14.55
CA GLN A 75 16.19 -8.95 -15.61
C GLN A 75 16.10 -10.44 -15.26
N GLY A 76 14.92 -11.03 -15.45
CA GLY A 76 14.56 -12.38 -15.02
C GLY A 76 14.12 -12.50 -13.56
N GLY A 77 14.35 -11.48 -12.72
CA GLY A 77 13.98 -11.46 -11.31
C GLY A 77 12.47 -11.31 -11.08
N ARG A 78 12.00 -11.69 -9.89
CA ARG A 78 10.59 -11.61 -9.47
C ARG A 78 10.41 -10.86 -8.15
N ALA A 79 9.28 -10.19 -8.00
CA ALA A 79 8.96 -9.42 -6.81
C ALA A 79 7.56 -9.77 -6.28
N GLY A 80 7.44 -9.78 -4.95
CA GLY A 80 6.18 -9.87 -4.22
C GLY A 80 6.12 -8.73 -3.20
N ILE A 81 5.20 -7.79 -3.35
CA ILE A 81 5.14 -6.60 -2.49
C ILE A 81 3.73 -6.32 -2.02
N ILE A 82 3.57 -6.08 -0.71
CA ILE A 82 2.30 -5.71 -0.09
C ILE A 82 2.16 -4.19 -0.09
N PHE A 83 1.01 -3.67 -0.51
CA PHE A 83 0.71 -2.24 -0.53
C PHE A 83 -0.67 -1.94 0.07
N PRO A 84 -0.91 -0.73 0.60
CA PRO A 84 -2.26 -0.23 0.81
C PRO A 84 -3.02 -0.19 -0.52
N ASN A 85 -4.34 -0.37 -0.51
CA ASN A 85 -5.15 -0.29 -1.73
C ASN A 85 -5.07 1.06 -2.47
N GLY A 86 -4.54 2.11 -1.83
CA GLY A 86 -4.25 3.41 -2.47
C GLY A 86 -3.46 3.30 -3.76
N ILE A 87 -2.55 2.31 -3.89
CA ILE A 87 -1.79 2.12 -5.13
C ILE A 87 -2.68 1.74 -6.33
N LEU A 88 -3.83 1.09 -6.08
CA LEU A 88 -4.73 0.60 -7.12
C LEU A 88 -5.49 1.74 -7.78
N PHE A 89 -6.07 2.64 -6.97
CA PHE A 89 -6.94 3.72 -7.45
C PHE A 89 -6.24 5.09 -7.51
N GLY A 90 -5.07 5.25 -6.89
CA GLY A 90 -4.35 6.52 -6.90
C GLY A 90 -4.12 7.02 -8.32
N ASP A 91 -4.47 8.28 -8.55
CA ASP A 91 -4.57 8.92 -9.85
C ASP A 91 -3.64 10.13 -9.99
N THR A 92 -2.84 10.43 -8.95
CA THR A 92 -1.79 11.45 -9.04
C THR A 92 -0.76 11.07 -10.11
N GLY A 93 -0.06 12.07 -10.65
CA GLY A 93 0.92 11.86 -11.72
C GLY A 93 1.94 10.76 -11.42
N SER A 94 2.43 10.67 -10.18
CA SER A 94 3.38 9.64 -9.74
C SER A 94 2.77 8.25 -9.59
N HIS A 95 1.49 8.13 -9.21
CA HIS A 95 0.80 6.84 -9.22
C HIS A 95 0.65 6.33 -10.66
N ILE A 96 0.20 7.20 -11.56
CA ILE A 96 0.02 6.85 -12.97
C ILE A 96 1.38 6.50 -13.58
N GLU A 97 2.43 7.27 -13.31
CA GLU A 97 3.77 7.04 -13.84
C GLU A 97 4.36 5.70 -13.37
N VAL A 98 4.27 5.38 -12.07
CA VAL A 98 4.81 4.11 -11.57
C VAL A 98 4.01 2.92 -12.10
N LYS A 99 2.68 3.04 -12.23
CA LYS A 99 1.82 1.99 -12.80
C LYS A 99 2.09 1.79 -14.29
N LYS A 100 2.27 2.87 -15.06
CA LYS A 100 2.73 2.82 -16.45
C LYS A 100 4.05 2.06 -16.56
N ARG A 101 5.05 2.46 -15.78
CA ARG A 101 6.36 1.81 -15.78
C ARG A 101 6.26 0.31 -15.44
N LEU A 102 5.46 -0.05 -14.44
CA LEU A 102 5.20 -1.45 -14.08
C LEU A 102 4.60 -2.22 -15.26
N LEU A 103 3.51 -1.72 -15.86
CA LEU A 103 2.80 -2.44 -16.92
C LEU A 103 3.57 -2.47 -18.26
N ASP A 104 4.36 -1.44 -18.55
CA ASP A 104 5.05 -1.31 -19.84
C ASP A 104 6.43 -1.97 -19.88
N LYS A 105 7.07 -2.17 -18.71
CA LYS A 105 8.44 -2.69 -18.62
C LYS A 105 8.54 -4.02 -17.86
N PHE A 106 7.51 -4.40 -17.11
CA PHE A 106 7.48 -5.61 -16.30
C PHE A 106 6.21 -6.40 -16.61
N ASP A 107 6.21 -7.65 -16.18
CA ASP A 107 5.08 -8.56 -16.24
C ASP A 107 4.41 -8.59 -14.86
N LEU A 108 3.36 -7.78 -14.67
CA LEU A 108 2.50 -7.83 -13.50
C LEU A 108 1.58 -9.05 -13.60
N GLN A 109 2.03 -10.14 -12.98
CA GLN A 109 1.39 -11.44 -13.08
C GLN A 109 0.09 -11.50 -12.28
N ALA A 110 0.07 -10.90 -11.08
CA ALA A 110 -1.11 -10.87 -10.26
C ALA A 110 -1.20 -9.72 -9.27
N VAL A 111 -2.44 -9.41 -8.91
CA VAL A 111 -2.82 -8.52 -7.82
C VAL A 111 -3.79 -9.29 -6.92
N VAL A 112 -3.34 -9.64 -5.72
CA VAL A 112 -4.17 -10.31 -4.72
C VAL A 112 -4.75 -9.27 -3.78
N MET A 113 -6.08 -9.12 -3.76
CA MET A 113 -6.78 -8.25 -2.83
C MET A 113 -6.88 -8.94 -1.47
N LEU A 114 -6.37 -8.28 -0.43
CA LEU A 114 -6.37 -8.80 0.92
C LEU A 114 -7.53 -8.20 1.72
N PRO A 115 -8.17 -8.99 2.61
CA PRO A 115 -9.34 -8.55 3.33
C PRO A 115 -8.97 -7.49 4.37
N LYS A 116 -9.94 -6.62 4.68
CA LYS A 116 -9.85 -5.70 5.81
C LYS A 116 -9.61 -6.48 7.10
N GLY A 117 -8.82 -5.94 8.02
CA GLY A 117 -8.49 -6.63 9.28
C GLY A 117 -7.28 -7.56 9.20
N MET A 118 -6.79 -7.88 7.99
CA MET A 118 -5.58 -8.72 7.83
C MET A 118 -4.33 -8.08 8.46
N PHE A 119 -4.25 -6.75 8.51
CA PHE A 119 -3.10 -6.03 9.09
C PHE A 119 -3.48 -5.20 10.32
N GLU A 120 -4.64 -5.45 10.94
CA GLU A 120 -4.96 -4.82 12.22
C GLU A 120 -4.05 -5.33 13.35
N PRO A 121 -3.63 -4.47 14.29
CA PRO A 121 -4.00 -3.06 14.46
C PRO A 121 -3.12 -2.06 13.68
N TYR A 122 -2.17 -2.51 12.87
CA TYR A 122 -1.19 -1.64 12.19
C TYR A 122 -1.82 -0.77 11.10
N THR A 123 -2.79 -1.30 10.35
CA THR A 123 -3.62 -0.52 9.43
C THR A 123 -5.06 -1.03 9.41
N PRO A 124 -6.06 -0.13 9.49
CA PRO A 124 -7.47 -0.47 9.29
C PRO A 124 -7.83 -0.56 7.80
N ASN A 125 -6.96 -0.07 6.91
CA ASN A 125 -7.22 -0.01 5.48
C ASN A 125 -6.93 -1.37 4.83
N PRO A 126 -7.76 -1.81 3.86
CA PRO A 126 -7.47 -2.96 3.03
C PRO A 126 -6.14 -2.80 2.27
N THR A 127 -5.50 -3.94 2.01
CA THR A 127 -4.19 -4.01 1.35
C THR A 127 -4.28 -4.94 0.15
N CYS A 128 -3.27 -4.89 -0.70
CA CYS A 128 -3.14 -5.74 -1.87
C CYS A 128 -1.71 -6.25 -1.98
N PHE A 129 -1.52 -7.39 -2.64
CA PHE A 129 -0.23 -8.02 -2.85
C PHE A 129 0.05 -8.12 -4.34
N PHE A 130 1.09 -7.42 -4.79
CA PHE A 130 1.52 -7.39 -6.17
C PHE A 130 2.57 -8.46 -6.39
N ILE A 131 2.38 -9.26 -7.44
CA ILE A 131 3.35 -10.25 -7.88
C ILE A 131 3.72 -9.92 -9.31
N PHE A 132 4.99 -9.59 -9.55
CA PHE A 132 5.47 -9.21 -10.88
C PHE A 132 6.88 -9.73 -11.16
N GLN A 133 7.21 -9.81 -12.44
CA GLN A 133 8.50 -10.28 -12.92
C GLN A 133 9.11 -9.27 -13.90
N ASN A 134 10.43 -9.09 -13.82
CA ASN A 134 11.17 -8.41 -14.88
C ASN A 134 11.45 -9.40 -16.02
N SER A 135 10.40 -9.82 -16.74
CA SER A 135 10.50 -10.81 -17.82
C SER A 135 11.17 -10.24 -19.09
N GLY A 136 11.43 -8.93 -19.13
CA GLY A 136 11.82 -8.19 -20.34
C GLY A 136 10.65 -7.95 -21.30
N LYS A 137 9.43 -8.33 -20.92
CA LYS A 137 8.20 -8.12 -21.68
C LYS A 137 7.21 -7.25 -20.89
N PRO A 138 6.38 -6.45 -21.57
CA PRO A 138 5.30 -5.73 -20.91
C PRO A 138 4.24 -6.71 -20.40
N THR A 139 3.41 -6.23 -19.48
CA THR A 139 2.24 -6.94 -18.98
C THR A 139 1.21 -7.07 -20.09
N GLU A 140 0.72 -8.28 -20.34
CA GLU A 140 -0.39 -8.53 -21.28
C GLU A 140 -1.72 -8.66 -20.54
N ASN A 141 -1.74 -9.45 -19.46
CA ASN A 141 -2.91 -9.70 -18.63
C ASN A 141 -2.49 -9.75 -17.16
N VAL A 142 -3.36 -9.25 -16.29
CA VAL A 142 -3.17 -9.29 -14.83
C VAL A 142 -4.21 -10.24 -14.24
N TRP A 143 -3.76 -11.17 -13.39
CA TRP A 143 -4.67 -12.04 -12.65
C TRP A 143 -5.02 -11.40 -11.29
N PHE A 144 -6.29 -11.07 -11.12
CA PHE A 144 -6.82 -10.55 -9.87
C PHE A 144 -7.39 -11.69 -9.04
N TYR A 145 -7.06 -11.75 -7.75
CA TYR A 145 -7.62 -12.72 -6.81
C TYR A 145 -8.13 -12.01 -5.56
N ARG A 146 -9.39 -12.22 -5.19
CA ARG A 146 -9.99 -11.64 -3.98
C ARG A 146 -9.94 -12.64 -2.83
N LEU A 147 -9.08 -12.35 -1.85
CA LEU A 147 -8.99 -13.10 -0.60
C LEU A 147 -10.01 -12.52 0.38
N GLU A 148 -10.84 -13.38 0.97
CA GLU A 148 -11.86 -13.01 1.95
C GLU A 148 -11.48 -13.43 3.36
N GLY A 149 -10.63 -14.43 3.52
CA GLY A 149 -10.16 -14.89 4.82
C GLY A 149 -8.75 -15.49 4.80
N ASP A 150 -8.03 -15.28 5.90
CA ASP A 150 -6.66 -15.73 6.11
C ASP A 150 -6.51 -16.78 7.21
N GLY A 151 -7.63 -17.42 7.56
CA GLY A 151 -7.72 -18.37 8.68
C GLY A 151 -7.81 -17.69 10.04
N SER A 152 -8.17 -16.40 10.09
CA SER A 152 -8.32 -15.66 11.34
C SER A 152 -9.64 -14.89 11.47
N THR A 153 -9.84 -14.30 12.65
CA THR A 153 -10.99 -13.43 12.96
C THR A 153 -11.04 -12.13 12.17
N LEU A 154 -9.96 -11.72 11.48
CA LEU A 154 -9.86 -10.41 10.79
C LEU A 154 -10.23 -9.21 11.69
N THR A 155 -9.88 -9.30 12.96
CA THR A 155 -10.04 -8.21 13.95
C THR A 155 -8.70 -7.91 14.62
N LYS A 156 -8.57 -6.75 15.25
CA LYS A 156 -7.40 -6.40 16.10
C LYS A 156 -6.94 -7.54 17.01
N ALA A 157 -7.88 -8.24 17.65
CA ALA A 157 -7.61 -9.41 18.47
C ALA A 157 -7.59 -10.68 17.59
N ARG A 158 -6.49 -10.86 16.87
CA ARG A 158 -6.30 -11.97 15.93
C ARG A 158 -6.38 -13.33 16.64
N LYS A 159 -7.37 -14.13 16.28
CA LYS A 159 -7.44 -15.56 16.63
C LYS A 159 -7.43 -16.38 15.35
N PHE A 160 -6.63 -17.45 15.34
CA PHE A 160 -6.53 -18.38 14.22
C PHE A 160 -7.22 -19.70 14.56
N GLY A 161 -7.77 -20.37 13.55
CA GLY A 161 -8.46 -21.64 13.75
C GLY A 161 -9.19 -22.13 12.49
N PRO A 162 -9.49 -23.43 12.39
CA PRO A 162 -10.12 -24.04 11.22
C PRO A 162 -11.54 -23.54 10.95
N GLN A 163 -12.20 -22.96 11.96
CA GLN A 163 -13.52 -22.35 11.83
C GLN A 163 -13.51 -21.03 11.04
N TYR A 164 -12.34 -20.40 10.88
CA TYR A 164 -12.21 -19.16 10.13
C TYR A 164 -11.86 -19.45 8.68
N ARG A 165 -12.50 -18.72 7.76
CA ARG A 165 -12.27 -18.84 6.32
C ARG A 165 -10.79 -18.63 5.99
N ASN A 166 -10.21 -19.52 5.19
CA ASN A 166 -8.82 -19.43 4.72
C ASN A 166 -8.76 -19.73 3.23
N ASP A 167 -8.52 -18.70 2.41
CA ASP A 167 -8.47 -18.85 0.96
C ASP A 167 -7.04 -19.11 0.43
N PHE A 168 -6.00 -19.06 1.27
CA PHE A 168 -4.62 -19.29 0.81
C PHE A 168 -4.40 -20.67 0.15
N PRO A 169 -4.95 -21.79 0.65
CA PRO A 169 -4.81 -23.07 -0.03
C PRO A 169 -5.42 -23.06 -1.45
N ASP A 170 -6.56 -22.37 -1.61
CA ASP A 170 -7.23 -22.23 -2.90
C ASP A 170 -6.41 -21.35 -3.86
N LEU A 171 -5.93 -20.20 -3.37
CA LEU A 171 -5.05 -19.30 -4.12
C LEU A 171 -3.81 -20.06 -4.63
N LEU A 172 -3.15 -20.82 -3.75
CA LEU A 172 -1.95 -21.58 -4.09
C LEU A 172 -2.23 -22.69 -5.11
N ALA A 173 -3.39 -23.36 -5.01
CA ALA A 173 -3.81 -24.36 -5.99
C ALA A 173 -4.07 -23.76 -7.38
N LYS A 174 -4.63 -22.55 -7.43
CA LYS A 174 -4.92 -21.84 -8.69
C LYS A 174 -3.71 -21.09 -9.27
N TRP A 175 -2.72 -20.73 -8.47
CA TRP A 175 -1.56 -19.93 -8.88
C TRP A 175 -0.81 -20.44 -10.13
N PRO A 176 -0.53 -21.75 -10.31
CA PRO A 176 0.26 -22.23 -11.44
C PRO A 176 -0.42 -21.96 -12.81
N THR A 177 -1.75 -22.07 -12.84
CA THR A 177 -2.56 -21.97 -14.06
C THR A 177 -3.34 -20.64 -14.13
N ARG A 178 -3.41 -19.90 -13.01
CA ARG A 178 -4.18 -18.66 -12.84
C ARG A 178 -5.62 -18.83 -13.31
N VAL A 179 -6.25 -19.93 -12.91
CA VAL A 179 -7.63 -20.25 -13.31
C VAL A 179 -8.59 -19.20 -12.75
N ASP A 180 -9.44 -18.69 -13.62
CA ASP A 180 -10.47 -17.71 -13.27
C ASP A 180 -11.61 -18.41 -12.50
N ALA A 181 -12.24 -17.69 -11.59
CA ALA A 181 -13.32 -18.19 -10.77
C ALA A 181 -14.32 -17.07 -10.52
N ALA A 182 -15.57 -17.28 -10.92
CA ALA A 182 -16.63 -16.30 -10.76
C ALA A 182 -16.70 -15.80 -9.30
N GLY A 183 -16.62 -14.49 -9.11
CA GLY A 183 -16.67 -13.83 -7.80
C GLY A 183 -15.36 -13.78 -7.01
N HIS A 184 -14.31 -14.51 -7.42
CA HIS A 184 -13.08 -14.63 -6.64
C HIS A 184 -11.78 -14.43 -7.43
N ALA A 185 -11.76 -14.74 -8.72
CA ALA A 185 -10.56 -14.62 -9.54
C ALA A 185 -10.90 -14.23 -10.99
N TRP A 186 -10.15 -13.27 -11.54
CA TRP A 186 -10.39 -12.72 -12.87
C TRP A 186 -9.09 -12.47 -13.62
N ARG A 187 -9.13 -12.64 -14.93
CA ARG A 187 -8.04 -12.23 -15.82
C ARG A 187 -8.45 -10.97 -16.58
N VAL A 188 -7.66 -9.92 -16.43
CA VAL A 188 -7.95 -8.61 -17.02
C VAL A 188 -6.85 -8.24 -18.01
N PRO A 189 -7.18 -7.95 -19.28
CA PRO A 189 -6.23 -7.42 -20.23
C PRO A 189 -5.65 -6.08 -19.78
N VAL A 190 -4.36 -5.85 -20.02
CA VAL A 190 -3.69 -4.59 -19.66
C VAL A 190 -4.36 -3.37 -20.30
N GLN A 191 -4.97 -3.54 -21.47
CA GLN A 191 -5.65 -2.45 -22.17
C GLN A 191 -6.84 -1.93 -21.38
N THR A 192 -7.63 -2.81 -20.76
CA THR A 192 -8.74 -2.41 -19.88
C THR A 192 -8.24 -1.56 -18.70
N ILE A 193 -7.07 -1.89 -18.14
CA ILE A 193 -6.45 -1.11 -17.06
C ILE A 193 -6.01 0.27 -17.57
N ARG A 194 -5.44 0.34 -18.78
CA ARG A 194 -5.01 1.61 -19.41
C ARG A 194 -6.20 2.51 -19.73
N ASP A 195 -7.26 1.94 -20.30
CA ASP A 195 -8.49 2.65 -20.65
C ASP A 195 -9.20 3.16 -19.39
N ASN A 196 -9.06 2.43 -18.27
CA ASN A 196 -9.54 2.83 -16.95
C ASN A 196 -8.57 3.77 -16.20
N ASN A 197 -7.75 4.55 -16.92
CA ASN A 197 -6.76 5.47 -16.36
C ASN A 197 -5.86 4.84 -15.27
N TYR A 198 -5.42 3.61 -15.49
CA TYR A 198 -4.58 2.83 -14.56
C TYR A 198 -5.25 2.50 -13.22
N ASN A 199 -6.58 2.62 -13.10
CA ASN A 199 -7.32 2.17 -11.92
C ASN A 199 -7.48 0.65 -11.95
N MET A 200 -6.90 -0.03 -10.96
CA MET A 200 -6.88 -1.49 -10.81
C MET A 200 -7.79 -2.00 -9.69
N THR A 201 -8.73 -1.18 -9.20
CA THR A 201 -9.73 -1.65 -8.24
C THR A 201 -10.71 -2.60 -8.91
N LEU A 202 -11.17 -3.62 -8.17
CA LEU A 202 -12.12 -4.59 -8.71
C LEU A 202 -13.44 -3.93 -9.17
N SER A 203 -13.92 -2.93 -8.42
CA SER A 203 -15.12 -2.17 -8.78
C SER A 203 -14.88 -1.23 -9.97
N GLY A 204 -13.73 -0.55 -10.00
CA GLY A 204 -13.34 0.28 -11.15
C GLY A 204 -13.19 -0.51 -12.44
N LEU A 205 -12.84 -1.80 -12.35
CA LEU A 205 -12.75 -2.72 -13.49
C LEU A 205 -14.09 -3.41 -13.81
N GLY A 206 -15.18 -3.10 -13.09
CA GLY A 206 -16.49 -3.70 -13.30
C GLY A 206 -16.57 -5.19 -12.94
N LEU A 207 -15.62 -5.72 -12.16
CA LEU A 207 -15.56 -7.14 -11.77
C LEU A 207 -16.43 -7.46 -10.57
N ILE A 208 -16.68 -6.47 -9.72
CA ILE A 208 -17.58 -6.54 -8.57
C ILE A 208 -18.43 -5.28 -8.54
N GLU A 209 -19.61 -5.38 -7.93
CA GLU A 209 -20.38 -4.18 -7.60
C GLU A 209 -19.57 -3.32 -6.63
N PRO A 210 -19.53 -1.99 -6.80
CA PRO A 210 -18.92 -1.11 -5.84
C PRO A 210 -19.61 -1.33 -4.50
N ASP A 211 -18.81 -1.57 -3.47
CA ASP A 211 -19.30 -1.62 -2.09
C ASP A 211 -20.03 -0.29 -1.87
N LYS A 212 -21.31 -0.36 -1.46
CA LYS A 212 -22.05 0.85 -1.05
C LYS A 212 -21.46 1.28 0.28
N THR A 213 -20.27 1.85 0.26
CA THR A 213 -19.82 2.64 1.40
C THR A 213 -20.80 3.78 1.54
N GLU A 214 -21.65 3.70 2.55
CA GLU A 214 -22.36 4.85 3.10
C GLU A 214 -21.28 5.85 3.49
N HIS A 215 -20.96 6.74 2.55
CA HIS A 215 -20.29 7.97 2.89
C HIS A 215 -21.34 8.83 3.58
N GLU A 216 -21.00 9.41 4.73
CA GLU A 216 -21.77 10.52 5.31
C GLU A 216 -22.04 11.51 4.18
N ALA A 217 -23.27 12.01 4.11
CA ALA A 217 -23.64 12.95 3.05
C ALA A 217 -22.69 14.16 3.09
N PRO A 218 -22.27 14.73 1.94
CA PRO A 218 -21.39 15.89 1.93
C PRO A 218 -21.84 17.00 2.87
N GLU A 219 -23.15 17.17 3.04
CA GLU A 219 -23.80 18.09 3.96
C GLU A 219 -23.46 17.78 5.43
N GLU A 220 -23.54 16.51 5.87
CA GLU A 220 -23.20 16.09 7.24
C GLU A 220 -21.70 16.29 7.53
N ILE A 221 -20.84 16.04 6.54
CA ILE A 221 -19.41 16.30 6.65
C ILE A 221 -19.15 17.80 6.83
N LEU A 222 -19.83 18.64 6.04
CA LEU A 222 -19.73 20.10 6.13
C LEU A 222 -20.25 20.63 7.47
N GLU A 223 -21.38 20.13 7.96
CA GLU A 223 -21.90 20.48 9.29
C GLU A 223 -20.91 20.12 10.40
N ARG A 224 -20.33 18.91 10.36
CA ARG A 224 -19.31 18.51 11.33
C ARG A 224 -18.07 19.40 11.26
N VAL A 225 -17.62 19.76 10.06
CA VAL A 225 -16.48 20.68 9.88
C VAL A 225 -16.81 22.06 10.45
N ALA A 226 -17.99 22.60 10.16
CA ALA A 226 -18.44 23.89 10.68
C ALA A 226 -18.52 23.88 12.22
N GLY A 227 -19.15 22.87 12.81
CA GLY A 227 -19.23 22.74 14.28
C GLY A 227 -17.85 22.55 14.93
N THR A 228 -16.91 21.88 14.25
CA THR A 228 -15.53 21.79 14.73
C THR A 228 -14.83 23.15 14.70
N GLN A 229 -15.08 23.97 13.67
CA GLN A 229 -14.53 25.33 13.57
C GLN A 229 -15.09 26.25 14.65
N GLU A 230 -16.39 26.21 14.91
CA GLU A 230 -17.01 27.00 16.00
C GLU A 230 -16.36 26.68 17.34
N ARG A 231 -16.20 25.39 17.64
CA ARG A 231 -15.56 24.94 18.88
C ARG A 231 -14.09 25.36 19.00
N VAL A 232 -13.36 25.39 17.88
CA VAL A 232 -11.98 25.94 17.84
C VAL A 232 -11.99 27.43 18.17
N LEU A 233 -12.95 28.20 17.66
CA LEU A 233 -13.07 29.63 17.93
C LEU A 233 -13.44 29.92 19.40
N GLU A 234 -14.36 29.15 19.97
CA GLU A 234 -14.72 29.24 21.40
C GLU A 234 -13.49 29.02 22.30
N LEU A 235 -12.73 27.96 22.04
CA LEU A 235 -11.48 27.67 22.76
C LEU A 235 -10.45 28.80 22.65
N ILE A 236 -10.35 29.46 21.49
CA ILE A 236 -9.45 30.60 21.31
C ILE A 236 -9.88 31.79 22.17
N GLU A 237 -11.19 32.08 22.26
CA GLU A 237 -11.69 33.17 23.10
C GLU A 237 -11.56 32.87 24.60
N GLU A 238 -11.77 31.62 25.03
CA GLU A 238 -11.47 31.19 26.40
C GLU A 238 -9.99 31.41 26.74
N MET A 239 -9.08 30.99 25.87
CA MET A 239 -7.63 31.23 26.05
C MET A 239 -7.30 32.72 26.12
N ARG A 240 -7.94 33.54 25.29
CA ARG A 240 -7.73 35.00 25.29
C ARG A 240 -8.19 35.64 26.60
N THR A 241 -9.32 35.17 27.14
CA THR A 241 -9.86 35.62 28.41
C THR A 241 -8.91 35.27 29.57
N LEU A 242 -8.43 34.03 29.62
CA LEU A 242 -7.46 33.59 30.63
C LEU A 242 -6.15 34.38 30.59
N LEU A 243 -5.64 34.71 29.41
CA LEU A 243 -4.41 35.52 29.27
C LEU A 243 -4.61 36.97 29.73
N LEU A 244 -5.81 37.54 29.57
CA LEU A 244 -6.14 38.88 30.06
C LEU A 244 -6.29 38.90 31.58
N GLU A 245 -6.85 37.85 32.17
CA GLU A 245 -6.94 37.68 33.63
C GLU A 245 -5.56 37.50 34.28
N ASP A 246 -4.65 36.76 33.64
CA ASP A 246 -3.28 36.54 34.14
C ASP A 246 -2.40 37.80 34.02
N ALA A 247 -2.59 38.60 32.96
CA ALA A 247 -1.95 39.91 32.81
C ALA A 247 -2.45 40.96 33.85
N GLY A 248 -3.65 40.77 34.40
CA GLY A 248 -4.19 41.60 35.48
C GLY A 248 -3.65 41.26 36.88
N ASN A 249 -3.22 40.02 37.11
CA ASN A 249 -2.72 39.55 38.40
C ASN A 249 -1.19 39.68 38.58
N GLY A 250 -0.44 39.99 37.52
CA GLY A 250 1.02 40.22 37.56
C GLY A 250 1.45 41.67 37.89
N ALA A 251 0.50 42.57 38.12
CA ALA A 251 0.75 43.98 38.43
C ALA A 251 0.34 44.32 39.88
N VAL A 252 1.00 43.69 40.86
CA VAL A 252 1.02 44.12 42.27
C VAL A 252 2.44 43.96 42.82
#